data_AF-A0A226DWQ1-F1
#
_entry.id   AF-A0A226DWQ1-F1
#
_cell.length_a   1.000
_cell.length_b   1.000
_cell.length_c   1.000
_cell.angle_alpha   90.00
_cell.angle_beta   90.00
_cell.angle_gamma   90.00
#
_symmetry.space_group_name_H-M   'P 1'
#
loop_
_entity.id
_entity.type
_entity.pdbx_description
1 polymer ?
#
loop_
_entity_poly.entity_id
_entity_poly.type
_entity_poly.pdbx_seq_one_letter_code
_entity_poly.pdbx_strand_id
1 'polypeptide(L)'
;MKLIKPRFNNSSLIPRLINLITGRFNINADRIGNINQAKGFNIPAAENMLMENLKWRRANNMDNILKENWSDFDQDFRSEFLGCDKEGSPVISIPIRDWNVRRAVMAGQSRKLMRYLDKQLEEVATLMREARQNGQNMTQFKRIMDMTNFDFRIQACPLCPPIFVSLWKIVRDFLPPGMKDILMLYGKDKTEWKTALLKEIDASQLTKEFGGQNDEGFSMGDVIKCSSLSITQAKRNLN
;
A
#
# COMPACT_ATOMS: atom_id res chain seq x y z
N MET A 1 5.16 25.31 -15.76
CA MET A 1 4.33 24.16 -15.35
C MET A 1 3.16 24.71 -14.51
N LYS A 2 1.93 24.77 -15.06
CA LYS A 2 0.78 25.39 -14.38
C LYS A 2 0.28 24.46 -13.27
N LEU A 3 0.56 24.84 -12.03
CA LEU A 3 0.05 24.24 -10.79
C LEU A 3 -1.48 24.41 -10.72
N ILE A 4 -2.23 23.34 -10.98
CA ILE A 4 -3.64 23.29 -10.58
C ILE A 4 -3.65 22.95 -9.09
N LYS A 5 -3.87 23.96 -8.24
CA LYS A 5 -4.20 23.75 -6.82
C LYS A 5 -5.63 23.18 -6.75
N PRO A 6 -5.85 21.95 -6.25
CA PRO A 6 -7.21 21.53 -5.92
C PRO A 6 -7.60 22.24 -4.63
N ARG A 7 -8.54 23.19 -4.71
CA ARG A 7 -9.35 23.57 -3.55
C ARG A 7 -10.25 22.37 -3.25
N PHE A 8 -9.91 21.62 -2.21
CA PHE A 8 -10.77 20.58 -1.65
C PHE A 8 -11.99 21.24 -1.00
N ASN A 9 -13.01 21.58 -1.79
CA ASN A 9 -14.24 22.16 -1.26
C ASN A 9 -15.52 21.55 -1.83
N ASN A 10 -15.45 20.38 -2.48
CA ASN A 10 -16.64 19.60 -2.81
C ASN A 10 -16.28 18.11 -2.96
N SER A 11 -16.87 17.28 -2.12
CA SER A 11 -16.59 15.84 -1.93
C SER A 11 -17.14 14.92 -3.03
N SER A 12 -17.69 15.46 -4.13
CA SER A 12 -18.41 14.67 -5.14
C SER A 12 -17.71 14.50 -6.49
N LEU A 13 -16.56 15.14 -6.73
CA LEU A 13 -15.92 15.17 -8.06
C LEU A 13 -14.52 14.53 -8.16
N ILE A 14 -13.96 14.03 -7.06
CA ILE A 14 -12.55 13.61 -6.99
C ILE A 14 -12.25 12.22 -7.62
N PRO A 15 -13.10 11.18 -7.56
CA PRO A 15 -12.68 9.84 -7.99
C PRO A 15 -12.47 9.64 -9.50
N ARG A 16 -13.02 10.51 -10.36
CA ARG A 16 -13.08 10.26 -11.82
C ARG A 16 -11.81 10.61 -12.60
N LEU A 17 -10.87 11.28 -11.95
CA LEU A 17 -9.68 11.83 -12.61
C LEU A 17 -8.38 11.16 -12.15
N ILE A 18 -8.44 10.23 -11.19
CA ILE A 18 -7.26 9.57 -10.63
C ILE A 18 -7.28 8.11 -11.10
N ASN A 19 -6.30 7.70 -11.90
CA ASN A 19 -6.16 6.32 -12.34
C ASN A 19 -5.12 5.56 -11.53
N LEU A 20 -4.09 6.25 -11.02
CA LEU A 20 -3.03 5.61 -10.27
C LEU A 20 -2.70 6.43 -9.04
N ILE A 21 -2.65 5.76 -7.90
CA ILE A 21 -2.12 6.32 -6.67
C ILE A 21 -0.89 5.50 -6.30
N THR A 22 0.26 6.14 -6.19
CA THR A 22 1.46 5.48 -5.68
C THR A 22 1.83 6.08 -4.35
N GLY A 23 2.34 5.25 -3.45
CA GLY A 23 2.88 5.73 -2.19
C GLY A 23 4.01 4.88 -1.68
N ARG A 24 4.95 5.54 -1.01
CA ARG A 24 6.05 4.89 -0.29
C ARG A 24 5.69 4.85 1.19
N PHE A 25 5.52 3.63 1.70
CA PHE A 25 5.03 3.40 3.05
C PHE A 25 6.11 2.73 3.88
N ASN A 26 6.17 3.08 5.16
CA ASN A 26 7.08 2.49 6.11
C ASN A 26 6.28 1.68 7.13
N ILE A 27 6.61 0.41 7.32
CA ILE A 27 5.94 -0.44 8.33
C ILE A 27 6.46 -0.25 9.75
N ASN A 28 7.37 0.70 10.00
CA ASN A 28 7.72 1.11 11.37
C ASN A 28 6.52 1.68 12.16
N ALA A 29 5.30 1.63 11.60
CA ALA A 29 4.03 1.52 12.31
C ALA A 29 4.03 0.40 13.39
N ASP A 30 4.92 -0.58 13.25
CA ASP A 30 5.29 -1.56 14.25
C ASP A 30 6.40 -1.01 15.17
N ARG A 31 6.09 0.06 15.91
CA ARG A 31 6.47 0.18 17.33
C ARG A 31 7.98 0.35 17.65
N ILE A 32 8.46 1.61 17.63
CA ILE A 32 9.38 2.30 18.60
C ILE A 32 10.24 3.35 17.89
N GLY A 33 10.95 3.00 16.80
CA GLY A 33 11.91 3.90 16.14
C GLY A 33 11.29 5.15 15.52
N ASN A 34 10.16 5.00 14.81
CA ASN A 34 9.42 6.12 14.23
C ASN A 34 8.42 6.75 15.19
N ILE A 35 8.07 6.12 16.31
CA ILE A 35 7.16 6.78 17.24
C ILE A 35 7.87 7.97 17.89
N ASN A 36 9.17 7.82 18.14
CA ASN A 36 10.03 8.94 18.48
C ASN A 36 10.07 9.95 17.32
N GLN A 37 10.49 9.62 16.09
CA GLN A 37 10.54 10.63 15.01
C GLN A 37 9.19 11.31 14.69
N ALA A 38 8.09 10.57 14.61
CA ALA A 38 6.73 11.09 14.34
C ALA A 38 6.18 11.97 15.47
N LYS A 39 6.75 11.86 16.68
CA LYS A 39 6.43 12.72 17.83
C LYS A 39 7.58 13.65 18.22
N GLY A 40 8.60 13.83 17.38
CA GLY A 40 9.74 14.69 17.68
C GLY A 40 10.53 14.23 18.92
N PHE A 41 10.69 12.92 19.07
CA PHE A 41 11.31 12.20 20.19
C PHE A 41 10.56 12.34 21.53
N ASN A 42 9.26 12.64 21.51
CA ASN A 42 8.42 12.65 22.70
C ASN A 42 8.09 11.21 23.15
N ILE A 43 8.88 10.72 24.11
CA ILE A 43 8.79 9.35 24.66
C ILE A 43 7.39 9.04 25.23
N PRO A 44 6.75 9.90 26.06
CA PRO A 44 5.40 9.62 26.56
C PRO A 44 4.34 9.49 25.46
N ALA A 45 4.37 10.37 24.45
CA ALA A 45 3.48 10.27 23.31
C ALA A 45 3.72 8.99 22.52
N ALA A 46 4.98 8.56 22.45
CA ALA A 46 5.36 7.35 21.78
C ALA A 46 4.88 6.07 22.49
N GLU A 47 5.07 6.02 23.80
CA GLU A 47 4.55 4.96 24.66
C GLU A 47 3.03 4.86 24.58
N ASN A 48 2.31 5.98 24.59
CA ASN A 48 0.85 5.96 24.50
C ASN A 48 0.36 5.39 23.15
N MET A 49 0.94 5.82 22.03
CA MET A 49 0.60 5.28 20.70
C MET A 49 0.90 3.79 20.60
N LEU A 50 2.05 3.37 21.14
CA LEU A 50 2.44 1.98 21.27
C LEU A 50 1.33 1.22 22.01
N MET A 51 1.01 1.62 23.24
CA MET A 51 0.03 0.93 24.08
C MET A 51 -1.35 0.82 23.42
N GLU A 52 -1.84 1.89 22.79
CA GLU A 52 -3.12 1.86 22.06
C GLU A 52 -3.12 0.88 20.89
N ASN A 53 -2.04 0.81 20.11
CA ASN A 53 -1.92 -0.19 19.06
C ASN A 53 -1.94 -1.62 19.63
N LEU A 54 -1.36 -1.86 20.82
CA LEU A 54 -1.31 -3.21 21.43
C LEU A 54 -2.70 -3.64 21.89
N LYS A 55 -3.44 -2.71 22.50
CA LYS A 55 -4.83 -2.91 22.89
C LYS A 55 -5.68 -3.25 21.67
N TRP A 56 -5.54 -2.48 20.59
CA TRP A 56 -6.26 -2.72 19.34
C TRP A 56 -5.93 -4.10 18.75
N ARG A 57 -4.65 -4.49 18.69
CA ARG A 57 -4.23 -5.80 18.17
C ARG A 57 -4.87 -6.96 18.94
N ARG A 58 -4.88 -6.87 20.27
CA ARG A 58 -5.52 -7.87 21.14
C ARG A 58 -7.03 -7.91 20.93
N ALA A 59 -7.68 -6.74 20.93
CA ALA A 59 -9.13 -6.63 20.77
C ALA A 59 -9.62 -7.14 19.41
N ASN A 60 -8.79 -7.05 18.36
CA ASN A 60 -9.14 -7.45 16.99
C ASN A 60 -8.50 -8.78 16.58
N ASN A 61 -7.89 -9.52 17.51
CA ASN A 61 -7.24 -10.82 17.24
C ASN A 61 -6.26 -10.77 16.04
N MET A 62 -5.43 -9.73 16.00
CA MET A 62 -4.56 -9.47 14.85
C MET A 62 -3.46 -10.53 14.68
N ASP A 63 -3.06 -11.21 15.75
CA ASP A 63 -2.01 -12.22 15.71
C ASP A 63 -2.44 -13.50 14.97
N ASN A 64 -3.74 -13.65 14.69
CA ASN A 64 -4.29 -14.79 13.94
C ASN A 64 -4.91 -14.39 12.59
N ILE A 65 -4.86 -13.11 12.20
CA ILE A 65 -5.53 -12.62 10.98
C ILE A 65 -5.03 -13.30 9.71
N LEU A 66 -3.73 -13.66 9.66
CA LEU A 66 -3.13 -14.36 8.53
C LEU A 66 -3.49 -15.85 8.47
N LYS A 67 -4.04 -16.42 9.55
CA LYS A 67 -4.44 -17.83 9.64
C LYS A 67 -5.92 -18.05 9.34
N GLU A 68 -6.67 -16.97 9.14
CA GLU A 68 -8.09 -17.04 8.82
C GLU A 68 -8.33 -17.47 7.37
N ASN A 69 -9.54 -17.97 7.10
CA ASN A 69 -9.93 -18.36 5.75
C ASN A 69 -10.38 -17.11 4.94
N TRP A 70 -9.63 -16.82 3.88
CA TRP A 70 -9.84 -15.69 2.98
C TRP A 70 -10.17 -16.08 1.54
N SER A 71 -10.43 -17.37 1.26
CA SER A 71 -10.57 -17.87 -0.11
C SER A 71 -11.66 -17.15 -0.93
N ASP A 72 -12.73 -16.69 -0.27
CA ASP A 72 -13.81 -15.93 -0.90
C ASP A 72 -13.44 -14.47 -1.23
N PHE A 73 -12.37 -13.94 -0.62
CA PHE A 73 -11.85 -12.59 -0.88
C PHE A 73 -10.56 -12.60 -1.71
N ASP A 74 -9.76 -13.67 -1.64
CA ASP A 74 -8.52 -13.78 -2.42
C ASP A 74 -8.80 -13.79 -3.93
N GLN A 75 -9.97 -14.27 -4.37
CA GLN A 75 -10.37 -14.22 -5.78
C GLN A 75 -10.71 -12.81 -6.27
N ASP A 76 -11.36 -12.00 -5.42
CA ASP A 76 -11.98 -10.73 -5.82
C ASP A 76 -11.16 -9.49 -5.40
N PHE A 77 -10.29 -9.61 -4.38
CA PHE A 77 -9.68 -8.46 -3.70
C PHE A 77 -8.17 -8.58 -3.45
N ARG A 78 -7.50 -9.63 -3.95
CA ARG A 78 -6.08 -9.89 -3.69
C ARG A 78 -5.15 -8.79 -4.23
N SER A 79 -4.10 -8.49 -3.46
CA SER A 79 -2.96 -7.70 -3.92
C SER A 79 -1.91 -8.54 -4.63
N GLU A 80 -1.17 -7.91 -5.54
CA GLU A 80 -0.12 -8.54 -6.33
C GLU A 80 1.24 -7.97 -5.96
N PHE A 81 2.25 -8.82 -5.80
CA PHE A 81 3.64 -8.36 -5.70
C PHE A 81 4.17 -8.12 -7.12
N LEU A 82 4.62 -6.91 -7.42
CA LEU A 82 5.10 -6.58 -8.76
C LEU A 82 6.60 -6.80 -8.93
N GLY A 83 7.37 -6.75 -7.82
CA GLY A 83 8.84 -6.87 -7.84
C GLY A 83 9.48 -5.96 -6.80
N CYS A 84 10.68 -5.47 -7.10
CA CYS A 84 11.48 -4.59 -6.24
C CYS A 84 11.68 -3.21 -6.88
N ASP A 85 11.64 -2.15 -6.08
CA ASP A 85 12.10 -0.82 -6.51
C ASP A 85 13.64 -0.75 -6.53
N LYS A 86 14.18 0.32 -7.12
CA LYS A 86 15.64 0.52 -7.26
C LYS A 86 16.37 0.66 -5.93
N GLU A 87 15.66 0.92 -4.84
CA GLU A 87 16.21 1.00 -3.48
C GLU A 87 16.16 -0.36 -2.76
N GLY A 88 15.60 -1.39 -3.38
CA GLY A 88 15.46 -2.72 -2.80
C GLY A 88 14.25 -2.86 -1.87
N SER A 89 13.23 -2.02 -2.04
CA SER A 89 11.94 -2.14 -1.36
C SER A 89 10.94 -2.90 -2.23
N PRO A 90 10.07 -3.75 -1.64
CA PRO A 90 9.04 -4.46 -2.39
C PRO A 90 8.00 -3.48 -2.97
N VAL A 91 7.52 -3.79 -4.18
CA VAL A 91 6.44 -3.07 -4.88
C VAL A 91 5.19 -3.94 -4.89
N ILE A 92 4.07 -3.40 -4.43
CA ILE A 92 2.79 -4.11 -4.30
C ILE A 92 1.70 -3.35 -5.05
N SER A 93 0.95 -4.04 -5.90
CA SER A 93 -0.25 -3.52 -6.57
C SER A 93 -1.52 -3.87 -5.80
N ILE A 94 -2.46 -2.93 -5.74
CA ILE A 94 -3.86 -3.18 -5.43
C ILE A 94 -4.69 -2.82 -6.67
N PRO A 95 -5.27 -3.79 -7.38
CA PRO A 95 -6.11 -3.54 -8.56
C PRO A 95 -7.53 -3.13 -8.15
N ILE A 96 -7.68 -1.93 -7.57
CA ILE A 96 -8.98 -1.39 -7.13
C ILE A 96 -9.99 -1.32 -8.31
N ARG A 97 -9.48 -1.20 -9.55
CA ARG A 97 -10.30 -1.27 -10.76
C ARG A 97 -11.23 -2.49 -10.84
N ASP A 98 -10.81 -3.62 -10.30
CA ASP A 98 -11.56 -4.88 -10.39
C ASP A 98 -12.40 -5.16 -9.14
N TRP A 99 -12.22 -4.37 -8.08
CA TRP A 99 -12.88 -4.59 -6.80
C TRP A 99 -14.38 -4.27 -6.86
N ASN A 100 -15.21 -5.24 -6.49
CA ASN A 100 -16.66 -5.04 -6.37
C ASN A 100 -17.08 -4.79 -4.91
N VAL A 101 -16.68 -3.62 -4.39
CA VAL A 101 -17.00 -3.20 -3.01
C VAL A 101 -18.51 -3.15 -2.77
N ARG A 102 -19.28 -2.66 -3.75
CA ARG A 102 -20.75 -2.61 -3.67
C ARG A 102 -21.36 -3.99 -3.41
N ARG A 103 -20.94 -5.03 -4.14
CA ARG A 103 -21.43 -6.40 -3.95
C ARG A 103 -21.15 -6.88 -2.53
N ALA A 104 -19.91 -6.72 -2.05
CA ALA A 104 -19.53 -7.12 -0.70
C ALA A 104 -20.36 -6.38 0.37
N VAL A 105 -20.57 -5.08 0.21
CA VAL A 105 -21.39 -4.29 1.15
C VAL A 105 -22.86 -4.71 1.12
N MET A 106 -23.44 -4.91 -0.07
CA MET A 106 -24.83 -5.36 -0.20
C MET A 106 -25.06 -6.78 0.32
N ALA A 107 -24.04 -7.64 0.25
CA ALA A 107 -24.04 -8.97 0.85
C ALA A 107 -23.81 -8.97 2.38
N GLY A 108 -23.70 -7.78 3.01
CA GLY A 108 -23.45 -7.67 4.46
C GLY A 108 -22.00 -7.98 4.87
N GLN A 109 -21.08 -8.14 3.90
CA GLN A 109 -19.69 -8.54 4.14
C GLN A 109 -18.76 -7.35 4.41
N SER A 110 -19.29 -6.14 4.65
CA SER A 110 -18.50 -4.92 4.90
C SER A 110 -17.44 -5.10 6.00
N ARG A 111 -17.78 -5.77 7.11
CA ARG A 111 -16.84 -6.03 8.21
C ARG A 111 -15.73 -7.00 7.79
N LYS A 112 -16.07 -8.02 7.01
CA LYS A 112 -15.11 -8.98 6.47
C LYS A 112 -14.17 -8.32 5.48
N LEU A 113 -14.67 -7.44 4.61
CA LEU A 113 -13.85 -6.64 3.70
C LEU A 113 -12.87 -5.74 4.46
N MET A 114 -13.30 -5.02 5.51
CA MET A 114 -12.38 -4.20 6.32
C MET A 114 -11.29 -5.05 6.96
N ARG A 115 -11.65 -6.21 7.54
CA ARG A 115 -10.69 -7.15 8.11
C ARG A 115 -9.72 -7.70 7.05
N TYR A 116 -10.19 -7.93 5.83
CA TYR A 116 -9.34 -8.35 4.73
C TYR A 116 -8.33 -7.26 4.30
N LEU A 117 -8.70 -5.98 4.39
CA LEU A 117 -7.75 -4.88 4.19
C LEU A 117 -6.67 -4.86 5.29
N ASP A 118 -7.06 -5.08 6.55
CA ASP A 118 -6.10 -5.22 7.66
C ASP A 118 -5.17 -6.43 7.46
N LYS A 119 -5.70 -7.54 6.94
CA LYS A 119 -4.92 -8.74 6.58
C LYS A 119 -3.84 -8.42 5.55
N GLN A 120 -4.18 -7.70 4.47
CA GLN A 120 -3.22 -7.33 3.43
C GLN A 120 -2.09 -6.42 3.96
N LEU A 121 -2.36 -5.60 4.98
CA LEU A 121 -1.31 -4.84 5.66
C LEU A 121 -0.42 -5.73 6.53
N GLU A 122 -1.02 -6.66 7.29
CA GLU A 122 -0.27 -7.59 8.14
C GLU A 122 0.62 -8.54 7.32
N GLU A 123 0.21 -8.92 6.10
CA GLU A 123 1.03 -9.72 5.16
C GLU A 123 2.32 -8.99 4.81
N VAL A 124 2.21 -7.72 4.41
CA VAL A 124 3.38 -6.90 4.05
C VAL A 124 4.25 -6.62 5.27
N ALA A 125 3.63 -6.34 6.42
CA ALA A 125 4.37 -6.15 7.67
C ALA A 125 5.15 -7.41 8.06
N THR A 126 4.56 -8.60 7.90
CA THR A 126 5.20 -9.88 8.19
C THR A 126 6.38 -10.15 7.26
N LEU A 127 6.20 -9.96 5.95
CA LEU A 127 7.29 -10.06 4.96
C LEU A 127 8.49 -9.21 5.34
N MET A 128 8.26 -7.96 5.74
CA MET A 128 9.34 -7.04 6.06
C MET A 128 9.99 -7.36 7.42
N ARG A 129 9.22 -7.88 8.39
CA ARG A 129 9.76 -8.40 9.65
C ARG A 129 10.66 -9.61 9.42
N GLU A 130 10.24 -10.54 8.56
CA GLU A 130 11.04 -11.72 8.17
C GLU A 130 12.33 -11.31 7.44
N ALA A 131 12.23 -10.40 6.47
CA ALA A 131 13.39 -9.83 5.80
C ALA A 131 14.40 -9.28 6.81
N ARG A 132 13.93 -8.44 7.76
CA ARG A 132 14.78 -7.86 8.80
C ARG A 132 15.44 -8.90 9.70
N GLN A 133 14.72 -9.94 10.10
CA GLN A 133 15.28 -11.05 10.88
C GLN A 133 16.37 -11.81 10.12
N ASN A 134 16.27 -11.86 8.79
CA ASN A 134 17.27 -12.45 7.90
C ASN A 134 18.44 -11.50 7.58
N GLY A 135 18.60 -10.40 8.33
CA GLY A 135 19.70 -9.45 8.17
C GLY A 135 19.53 -8.46 7.02
N GLN A 136 18.35 -8.39 6.42
CA GLN A 136 18.04 -7.46 5.34
C GLN A 136 17.62 -6.09 5.87
N ASN A 137 18.10 -5.02 5.23
CA ASN A 137 17.69 -3.66 5.57
C ASN A 137 16.43 -3.24 4.80
N MET A 138 15.30 -3.92 5.06
CA MET A 138 14.01 -3.63 4.44
C MET A 138 13.08 -2.90 5.43
N THR A 139 12.91 -1.59 5.23
CA THR A 139 12.11 -0.74 6.14
C THR A 139 10.93 -0.07 5.45
N GLN A 140 10.85 -0.13 4.12
CA GLN A 140 9.80 0.51 3.34
C GLN A 140 9.24 -0.44 2.28
N PHE A 141 8.04 -0.15 1.82
CA PHE A 141 7.42 -0.77 0.67
C PHE A 141 6.76 0.30 -0.19
N LYS A 142 6.66 0.04 -1.49
CA LYS A 142 5.94 0.89 -2.43
C LYS A 142 4.62 0.24 -2.76
N ARG A 143 3.52 0.98 -2.65
CA ARG A 143 2.19 0.50 -3.04
C ARG A 143 1.68 1.29 -4.22
N ILE A 144 1.22 0.57 -5.23
CA ILE A 144 0.53 1.08 -6.40
C ILE A 144 -0.94 0.69 -6.23
N MET A 145 -1.83 1.66 -6.27
CA MET A 145 -3.27 1.44 -6.26
C MET A 145 -3.79 1.80 -7.64
N ASP A 146 -4.10 0.78 -8.43
CA ASP A 146 -4.66 0.95 -9.77
C ASP A 146 -6.18 1.15 -9.67
N MET A 147 -6.58 2.37 -9.98
CA MET A 147 -7.96 2.83 -10.00
C MET A 147 -8.43 3.08 -11.44
N THR A 148 -7.73 2.56 -12.45
CA THR A 148 -8.11 2.70 -13.85
C THR A 148 -9.54 2.23 -14.06
N ASN A 149 -10.37 3.07 -14.68
CA ASN A 149 -11.80 2.79 -14.90
C ASN A 149 -12.63 2.61 -13.62
N PHE A 150 -12.11 3.00 -12.44
CA PHE A 150 -12.91 3.00 -11.23
C PHE A 150 -14.10 3.96 -11.38
N ASP A 151 -15.32 3.44 -11.29
CA ASP A 151 -16.54 4.25 -11.30
C ASP A 151 -17.25 4.14 -9.95
N PHE A 152 -17.23 5.25 -9.20
CA PHE A 152 -17.89 5.38 -7.92
C PHE A 152 -19.39 5.02 -8.00
N ARG A 153 -20.07 5.20 -9.12
CA ARG A 153 -21.50 4.84 -9.25
C ARG A 153 -21.73 3.34 -9.29
N ILE A 154 -20.78 2.61 -9.88
CA ILE A 154 -20.84 1.17 -10.09
C ILE A 154 -20.27 0.45 -8.86
N GLN A 155 -19.11 0.90 -8.38
CA GLN A 155 -18.34 0.24 -7.34
C GLN A 155 -18.60 0.79 -5.93
N ALA A 156 -19.10 2.02 -5.81
CA ALA A 156 -19.55 2.56 -4.52
C ALA A 156 -21.07 2.46 -4.38
N CYS A 157 -21.51 2.65 -3.14
CA CYS A 157 -22.90 2.59 -2.72
C CYS A 157 -23.13 3.56 -1.56
N PRO A 158 -24.37 3.99 -1.29
CA PRO A 158 -24.66 4.87 -0.15
C PRO A 158 -24.21 4.31 1.21
N LEU A 159 -24.09 2.98 1.32
CA LEU A 159 -23.63 2.26 2.52
C LEU A 159 -22.11 2.00 2.53
N CYS A 160 -21.41 2.33 1.46
CA CYS A 160 -19.97 2.12 1.30
C CYS A 160 -19.07 3.19 1.98
N PRO A 161 -19.51 4.39 2.43
CA PRO A 161 -18.65 5.36 3.11
C PRO A 161 -17.79 4.80 4.26
N PRO A 162 -18.25 3.88 5.13
CA PRO A 162 -17.40 3.28 6.16
C PRO A 162 -16.18 2.53 5.61
N ILE A 163 -16.28 1.93 4.42
CA ILE A 163 -15.15 1.27 3.74
C ILE A 163 -14.14 2.31 3.26
N PHE A 164 -14.61 3.39 2.61
CA PHE A 164 -13.72 4.47 2.16
C PHE A 164 -13.07 5.19 3.33
N VAL A 165 -13.77 5.38 4.45
CA VAL A 165 -13.20 5.91 5.69
C VAL A 165 -12.12 4.97 6.24
N SER A 166 -12.33 3.65 6.18
CA SER A 166 -11.33 2.68 6.64
C SER A 166 -10.09 2.66 5.74
N LEU A 167 -10.28 2.68 4.41
CA LEU A 167 -9.18 2.84 3.45
C LEU A 167 -8.43 4.16 3.69
N TRP A 168 -9.17 5.26 3.94
CA TRP A 168 -8.57 6.55 4.26
C TRP A 168 -7.84 6.55 5.59
N LYS A 169 -8.34 5.85 6.61
CA LYS A 169 -7.64 5.69 7.90
C LYS A 169 -6.34 4.93 7.71
N ILE A 170 -6.35 3.83 6.96
CA ILE A 170 -5.12 3.09 6.60
C ILE A 170 -4.13 4.04 5.91
N VAL A 171 -4.55 4.78 4.90
CA VAL A 171 -3.67 5.73 4.21
C VAL A 171 -3.17 6.82 5.17
N ARG A 172 -4.05 7.43 5.97
CA ARG A 172 -3.74 8.50 6.92
C ARG A 172 -2.78 8.07 8.01
N ASP A 173 -3.00 6.90 8.61
CA ASP A 173 -2.23 6.45 9.78
C ASP A 173 -0.79 6.06 9.39
N PHE A 174 -0.54 5.77 8.12
CA PHE A 174 0.80 5.58 7.56
C PHE A 174 1.43 6.87 6.99
N LEU A 175 0.69 7.99 6.94
CA LEU A 175 1.18 9.26 6.40
C LEU A 175 1.56 10.23 7.54
N PRO A 176 2.84 10.62 7.68
CA PRO A 176 3.24 11.65 8.63
C PRO A 176 2.65 13.04 8.26
N PRO A 177 2.64 14.00 9.22
CA PRO A 177 2.21 15.37 8.95
C PRO A 177 3.14 16.05 7.92
N GLY A 178 2.71 16.14 6.65
CA GLY A 178 3.53 16.70 5.56
C GLY A 178 3.27 16.09 4.18
N MET A 179 2.01 15.74 3.89
CA MET A 179 1.49 14.75 2.94
C MET A 179 1.82 14.88 1.43
N LYS A 180 2.76 15.73 0.98
CA LYS A 180 2.94 15.99 -0.46
C LYS A 180 3.90 15.03 -1.17
N ASP A 181 4.95 14.58 -0.51
CA ASP A 181 6.04 13.86 -1.19
C ASP A 181 5.90 12.33 -1.09
N ILE A 182 4.90 11.85 -0.34
CA ILE A 182 4.72 10.42 -0.06
C ILE A 182 3.66 9.80 -0.96
N LEU A 183 2.63 10.55 -1.34
CA LEU A 183 1.51 10.07 -2.16
C LEU A 183 1.48 10.82 -3.48
N MET A 184 1.69 10.10 -4.58
CA MET A 184 1.60 10.65 -5.93
C MET A 184 0.28 10.21 -6.57
N LEU A 185 -0.45 11.19 -7.09
CA LEU A 185 -1.74 10.97 -7.78
C LEU A 185 -1.53 11.23 -9.26
N TYR A 186 -1.86 10.24 -10.09
CA TYR A 186 -1.76 10.36 -11.54
C TYR A 186 -3.12 10.32 -12.20
N GLY A 187 -3.23 11.13 -13.25
CA GLY A 187 -4.41 11.22 -14.08
C GLY A 187 -4.54 10.07 -15.09
N LYS A 188 -5.31 10.31 -16.15
CA LYS A 188 -5.55 9.33 -17.21
C LYS A 188 -4.37 9.13 -18.17
N ASP A 189 -3.38 10.01 -18.14
CA ASP A 189 -2.21 9.94 -19.00
C ASP A 189 -1.32 8.75 -18.60
N LYS A 190 -1.45 7.64 -19.34
CA LYS A 190 -0.66 6.43 -19.11
C LYS A 190 0.82 6.64 -19.32
N THR A 191 1.20 7.52 -20.24
CA THR A 191 2.61 7.80 -20.52
C THR A 191 3.24 8.50 -19.32
N GLU A 192 2.53 9.47 -18.72
CA GLU A 192 3.00 10.19 -17.53
C GLU A 192 3.30 9.24 -16.38
N TRP A 193 2.32 8.42 -15.96
CA TRP A 193 2.51 7.57 -14.79
C TRP A 193 3.43 6.37 -15.06
N LYS A 194 3.42 5.77 -16.25
CA LYS A 194 4.41 4.72 -16.61
C LYS A 194 5.83 5.26 -16.57
N THR A 195 6.03 6.47 -17.12
CA THR A 195 7.34 7.13 -17.07
C THR A 195 7.78 7.41 -15.64
N ALA A 196 6.85 7.83 -14.77
CA ALA A 196 7.15 8.04 -13.36
C ALA A 196 7.51 6.73 -12.63
N LEU A 197 6.77 5.65 -12.85
CA LEU A 197 7.07 4.33 -12.27
C LEU A 197 8.46 3.84 -12.68
N LEU A 198 8.80 3.93 -13.98
CA LEU A 198 10.08 3.46 -14.52
C LEU A 198 11.30 4.29 -14.05
N LYS A 199 11.08 5.51 -13.55
CA LYS A 199 12.15 6.27 -12.88
C LYS A 199 12.58 5.60 -11.58
N GLU A 200 11.66 4.98 -10.85
CA GLU A 200 11.88 4.45 -9.51
C GLU A 200 12.00 2.92 -9.47
N ILE A 201 11.47 2.23 -10.49
CA ILE A 201 11.38 0.78 -10.56
C ILE A 201 11.93 0.34 -11.91
N ASP A 202 12.73 -0.73 -11.93
CA ASP A 202 13.24 -1.28 -13.18
C ASP A 202 12.12 -1.97 -13.98
N ALA A 203 12.17 -1.90 -15.31
CA ALA A 203 11.14 -2.50 -16.16
C ALA A 203 11.06 -4.04 -15.98
N SER A 204 12.16 -4.70 -15.64
CA SER A 204 12.18 -6.14 -15.30
C SER A 204 11.52 -6.47 -13.96
N GLN A 205 11.16 -5.46 -13.16
CA GLN A 205 10.50 -5.58 -11.85
C GLN A 205 9.05 -5.09 -11.89
N LEU A 206 8.47 -4.97 -13.08
CA LEU A 206 7.09 -4.56 -13.30
C LEU A 206 6.42 -5.44 -14.35
N THR A 207 5.09 -5.56 -14.26
CA THR A 207 4.29 -6.17 -15.32
C THR A 207 4.08 -5.21 -16.49
N LYS A 208 3.75 -5.75 -17.67
CA LYS A 208 3.46 -4.96 -18.89
C LYS A 208 2.33 -3.94 -18.68
N GLU A 209 1.37 -4.24 -17.80
CA GLU A 209 0.31 -3.31 -17.41
C GLU A 209 0.89 -2.00 -16.86
N PHE A 210 1.90 -2.10 -15.99
CA PHE A 210 2.59 -0.96 -15.39
C PHE A 210 3.76 -0.41 -16.21
N GLY A 211 3.97 -0.91 -17.44
CA GLY A 211 5.04 -0.48 -18.32
C GLY A 211 6.34 -1.28 -18.19
N GLY A 212 6.31 -2.42 -17.48
CA GLY A 212 7.42 -3.35 -17.37
C GLY A 212 7.46 -4.43 -18.45
N GLN A 213 8.21 -5.48 -18.20
CA GLN A 213 8.52 -6.56 -19.14
C GLN A 213 7.79 -7.87 -18.81
N ASN A 214 7.36 -8.04 -17.56
CA ASN A 214 6.81 -9.31 -17.09
C ASN A 214 5.32 -9.44 -17.44
N ASP A 215 4.86 -10.66 -17.66
CA ASP A 215 3.44 -10.96 -17.83
C ASP A 215 2.71 -11.07 -16.49
N GLU A 216 3.38 -11.62 -15.47
CA GLU A 216 2.84 -11.83 -14.13
C GLU A 216 3.71 -11.17 -13.05
N GLY A 217 3.11 -11.00 -11.87
CA GLY A 217 3.81 -10.55 -10.67
C GLY A 217 4.75 -11.60 -10.09
N PHE A 218 5.44 -11.23 -9.02
CA PHE A 218 6.40 -12.06 -8.30
C PHE A 218 5.75 -12.80 -7.13
N SER A 219 6.40 -13.85 -6.63
CA SER A 219 5.99 -14.50 -5.39
C SER A 219 6.50 -13.73 -4.17
N MET A 220 5.90 -14.00 -3.01
CA MET A 220 6.37 -13.47 -1.72
C MET A 220 7.85 -13.83 -1.46
N GLY A 221 8.29 -15.03 -1.84
CA GLY A 221 9.66 -15.49 -1.67
C GLY A 221 10.68 -14.74 -2.53
N ASP A 222 10.25 -14.22 -3.68
CA ASP A 222 11.11 -13.41 -4.55
C ASP A 222 11.31 -12.01 -3.97
N VAL A 223 10.22 -11.38 -3.52
CA VAL A 223 10.27 -10.01 -3.01
C VAL A 223 10.90 -9.88 -1.62
N ILE A 224 10.93 -10.95 -0.81
CA ILE A 224 11.76 -10.99 0.42
C ILE A 224 13.22 -10.68 0.07
N LYS A 225 13.72 -11.00 -1.13
CA LYS A 225 15.11 -10.79 -1.51
C LYS A 225 15.45 -9.37 -1.99
N CYS A 226 14.48 -8.45 -2.07
CA CYS A 226 14.67 -7.15 -2.71
C CYS A 226 15.90 -6.35 -2.20
N SER A 227 16.14 -6.33 -0.88
CA SER A 227 17.28 -5.57 -0.34
C SER A 227 18.64 -6.20 -0.66
N SER A 228 18.69 -7.49 -0.96
CA SER A 228 19.94 -8.19 -1.32
C SER A 228 20.30 -7.98 -2.79
N LEU A 229 19.29 -7.79 -3.64
CA LEU A 229 19.44 -7.49 -5.06
C LEU A 229 20.05 -6.10 -5.27
N SER A 230 19.64 -5.09 -4.49
CA SER A 230 20.20 -3.73 -4.56
C SER A 230 21.67 -3.69 -4.14
N ILE A 231 22.06 -4.41 -3.08
CA ILE A 231 23.46 -4.53 -2.63
C ILE A 231 24.34 -5.18 -3.70
N THR A 232 23.83 -6.19 -4.39
CA THR A 232 24.58 -6.91 -5.44
C THR A 232 24.79 -6.04 -6.68
N GLN A 233 23.78 -5.26 -7.07
CA GLN A 233 23.89 -4.29 -8.18
C GLN A 233 24.83 -3.14 -7.83
N ALA A 234 24.76 -2.60 -6.60
CA ALA A 234 25.67 -1.56 -6.14
C ALA A 234 27.15 -2.02 -6.12
N LYS A 235 27.42 -3.27 -5.72
CA LYS A 235 28.77 -3.85 -5.77
C LYS A 235 29.29 -4.08 -7.19
N ARG A 236 28.41 -4.39 -8.15
CA ARG A 236 28.79 -4.56 -9.57
C ARG A 236 29.11 -3.23 -10.27
N ASN A 237 28.52 -2.12 -9.84
CA ASN A 237 28.76 -0.79 -10.42
C ASN A 237 29.98 -0.08 -9.83
N LEU A 238 30.63 -0.67 -8.82
CA LEU A 238 31.84 -0.15 -8.16
C LEU A 238 33.13 -0.85 -8.63
N ASN A 239 33.01 -1.89 -9.46
CA ASN A 239 34.10 -2.63 -10.09
C ASN A 239 34.05 -2.45 -11.60
#